data_AF-A2XT74-F1
#
_entry.id   AF-A2XT74-F1
#
_cell.length_a   1.000
_cell.length_b   1.000
_cell.length_c   1.000
_cell.angle_alpha   90.00
_cell.angle_beta   90.00
_cell.angle_gamma   90.00
#
_symmetry.space_group_name_H-M   'P 1'
#
loop_
_entity.id
_entity.type
_entity.pdbx_description
1 polymer ?
#
loop_
_entity_poly.entity_id
_entity_poly.type
_entity_poly.pdbx_seq_one_letter_code
_entity_poly.pdbx_strand_id
1 'polypeptide(L)'
;MGANAASAANAGAKIAIVMGSKSDWATMQFAAEVLTQLDVPFHVEVVSAHRTPDKLFSFAEQAAANGFDVIIAGAGGAAHLPGMLAAKTLVPVLGVPVQSAALSGVDSLYSIVQMPRGIPVGTLAIGKAGAANAGLLAMQILALHDAALAQRLADWRQAQTEDLGRMLRQAGEPLGIAVYPVGIDAEPEAVPYQNSVITAEIERWPETALTRELATHSAFVNRDIFPRLADRLTQKQLLDQLGLATAPWQLLASAAEWPQVFAALGELAIVKRRVGGYDGRGQWRLRPGQEAELPADAYGECIVEQGINFSGEVSLVGARGHDGRSVFYPLTHNLHEDGILRASVALPQPNPALQQQAEQMLAAILNELNYVGVMAMECFIVGDRLLINELAPRVHNSGHWTQNGASISQFELHLRAILGLPLPQPVVSTPSVMVNLIGTAVNEQWLSLPLVHLHWYEKEVRPGRKVGHLNLNDPSAADLRQALQALAPLLPGEYQSGLAWAQQKLA
;
A
#
# COMPACT_ATOMS: atom_id res chain seq x y z
N MET A 1 -1.04 29.27 -24.50
CA MET A 1 -1.86 28.59 -25.52
C MET A 1 -3.11 28.05 -24.84
N GLY A 2 -4.00 28.97 -24.43
CA GLY A 2 -5.11 28.67 -23.52
C GLY A 2 -6.49 28.79 -24.16
N ALA A 3 -7.45 28.11 -23.52
CA ALA A 3 -8.89 28.29 -23.61
C ALA A 3 -9.69 27.70 -24.80
N ASN A 4 -9.09 27.03 -25.78
CA ASN A 4 -9.85 26.52 -26.95
C ASN A 4 -10.13 25.00 -27.00
N ALA A 5 -9.85 24.23 -25.95
CA ALA A 5 -10.19 22.80 -25.90
C ALA A 5 -11.52 22.48 -25.18
N ALA A 6 -12.15 23.44 -24.50
CA ALA A 6 -13.25 23.17 -23.56
C ALA A 6 -14.68 23.23 -24.17
N SER A 7 -14.85 23.55 -25.45
CA SER A 7 -16.17 23.84 -26.02
C SER A 7 -16.86 22.65 -26.72
N ALA A 8 -16.20 21.49 -26.85
CA ALA A 8 -16.74 20.34 -27.57
C ALA A 8 -17.17 19.15 -26.67
N ALA A 9 -17.00 19.20 -25.35
CA ALA A 9 -17.24 18.08 -24.43
C ALA A 9 -18.62 18.06 -23.75
N ASN A 10 -19.56 18.93 -24.16
CA ASN A 10 -20.79 19.18 -23.37
C ASN A 10 -21.95 18.19 -23.58
N ALA A 11 -21.85 17.21 -24.49
CA ALA A 11 -22.91 16.23 -24.65
C ALA A 11 -22.77 15.11 -23.61
N GLY A 12 -23.56 15.19 -22.52
CA GLY A 12 -23.67 14.12 -21.52
C GLY A 12 -22.96 14.35 -20.18
N ALA A 13 -22.40 15.53 -19.93
CA ALA A 13 -21.77 15.86 -18.65
C ALA A 13 -22.80 15.91 -17.50
N LYS A 14 -22.60 15.09 -16.47
CA LYS A 14 -23.48 15.02 -15.28
C LYS A 14 -23.06 15.93 -14.14
N ILE A 15 -21.83 16.42 -14.18
CA ILE A 15 -21.27 17.31 -13.15
C ILE A 15 -20.93 18.66 -13.77
N ALA A 16 -21.30 19.74 -13.09
CA ALA A 16 -20.86 21.09 -13.45
C ALA A 16 -19.94 21.68 -12.38
N ILE A 17 -18.75 22.13 -12.79
CA ILE A 17 -17.83 22.91 -11.97
C ILE A 17 -18.05 24.40 -12.27
N VAL A 18 -18.57 25.12 -11.27
CA VAL A 18 -18.88 26.55 -11.39
C VAL A 18 -17.97 27.34 -10.45
N MET A 19 -17.41 28.44 -10.94
CA MET A 19 -16.49 29.25 -10.14
C MET A 19 -16.77 30.76 -10.29
N GLY A 20 -16.53 31.51 -9.21
CA GLY A 20 -16.82 32.95 -9.14
C GLY A 20 -15.95 33.82 -10.05
N SER A 21 -14.75 33.33 -10.37
CA SER A 21 -13.73 34.03 -11.13
C SER A 21 -12.75 33.06 -11.78
N LYS A 22 -12.01 33.52 -12.79
CA LYS A 22 -10.91 32.73 -13.39
C LYS A 22 -9.80 32.41 -12.40
N SER A 23 -9.57 33.25 -11.37
CA SER A 23 -8.56 33.00 -10.35
C SER A 23 -8.91 31.83 -9.43
N ASP A 24 -10.21 31.55 -9.24
CA ASP A 24 -10.65 30.40 -8.44
C ASP A 24 -10.29 29.06 -9.11
N TRP A 25 -10.03 29.06 -10.42
CA TRP A 25 -9.59 27.86 -11.16
C TRP A 25 -8.33 27.23 -10.58
N ALA A 26 -7.40 28.02 -10.03
CA ALA A 26 -6.20 27.48 -9.38
C ALA A 26 -6.52 26.49 -8.25
N THR A 27 -7.70 26.62 -7.63
CA THR A 27 -8.25 25.66 -6.65
C THR A 27 -9.21 24.68 -7.30
N MET A 28 -10.13 25.15 -8.15
CA MET A 28 -11.18 24.30 -8.71
C MET A 28 -10.69 23.28 -9.74
N GLN A 29 -9.51 23.49 -10.34
CA GLN A 29 -8.88 22.50 -11.23
C GLN A 29 -8.65 21.15 -10.55
N PHE A 30 -8.44 21.12 -9.22
CA PHE A 30 -8.26 19.86 -8.50
C PHE A 30 -9.53 19.01 -8.46
N ALA A 31 -10.73 19.62 -8.57
CA ALA A 31 -11.96 18.88 -8.81
C ALA A 31 -11.96 18.30 -10.23
N ALA A 32 -11.60 19.09 -11.23
CA ALA A 32 -11.53 18.68 -12.63
C ALA A 32 -10.51 17.54 -12.86
N GLU A 33 -9.34 17.61 -12.23
CA GLU A 33 -8.31 16.58 -12.28
C GLU A 33 -8.84 15.23 -11.77
N VAL A 34 -9.52 15.23 -10.63
CA VAL A 34 -10.14 14.04 -10.04
C VAL A 34 -11.22 13.46 -10.96
N LEU A 35 -12.10 14.29 -11.51
CA LEU A 35 -13.13 13.83 -12.45
C LEU A 35 -12.53 13.28 -13.74
N THR A 36 -11.44 13.88 -14.23
CA THR A 36 -10.70 13.42 -15.41
C THR A 36 -10.05 12.06 -15.16
N GLN A 37 -9.43 11.87 -13.99
CA GLN A 37 -8.78 10.60 -13.62
C GLN A 37 -9.75 9.42 -13.61
N LEU A 38 -11.01 9.66 -13.26
CA LEU A 38 -12.06 8.66 -13.18
C LEU A 38 -12.99 8.65 -14.39
N ASP A 39 -12.58 9.31 -15.47
CA ASP A 39 -13.28 9.37 -16.76
C ASP A 39 -14.76 9.75 -16.60
N VAL A 40 -15.00 10.82 -15.84
CA VAL A 40 -16.33 11.41 -15.65
C VAL A 40 -16.37 12.76 -16.38
N PRO A 41 -17.16 12.89 -17.46
CA PRO A 41 -17.31 14.15 -18.17
C PRO A 41 -17.91 15.24 -17.28
N PHE A 42 -17.32 16.44 -17.34
CA PHE A 42 -17.77 17.59 -16.55
C PHE A 42 -17.83 18.87 -17.38
N HIS A 43 -18.76 19.74 -17.02
CA HIS A 43 -18.89 21.09 -17.56
C HIS A 43 -18.12 22.07 -16.67
N VAL A 44 -17.50 23.10 -17.25
CA VAL A 44 -16.81 24.16 -16.50
C VAL A 44 -17.36 25.51 -16.89
N GLU A 45 -17.77 26.31 -15.90
CA GLU A 45 -18.25 27.67 -16.15
C GLU A 45 -17.79 28.70 -15.11
N VAL A 46 -17.52 29.92 -15.58
CA VAL A 46 -17.28 31.08 -14.73
C VAL A 46 -18.56 31.90 -14.61
N VAL A 47 -19.08 31.99 -13.38
CA VAL A 47 -20.33 32.66 -13.01
C VAL A 47 -20.14 33.35 -11.66
N SER A 48 -20.34 34.66 -11.60
CA SER A 48 -20.14 35.46 -10.39
C SER A 48 -21.46 35.88 -9.76
N ALA A 49 -21.65 35.58 -8.48
CA ALA A 49 -22.84 35.99 -7.73
C ALA A 49 -23.04 37.51 -7.65
N HIS A 50 -21.94 38.27 -7.61
CA HIS A 50 -21.98 39.72 -7.43
C HIS A 50 -21.92 40.48 -8.75
N ARG A 51 -21.26 39.91 -9.77
CA ARG A 51 -20.99 40.62 -11.04
C ARG A 51 -21.91 40.18 -12.18
N THR A 52 -22.39 38.94 -12.16
CA THR A 52 -23.25 38.38 -13.21
C THR A 52 -24.43 37.61 -12.60
N PRO A 53 -25.27 38.25 -11.76
CA PRO A 53 -26.34 37.57 -11.03
C PRO A 53 -27.40 36.95 -11.93
N ASP A 54 -27.80 37.62 -13.02
CA ASP A 54 -28.81 37.08 -13.95
C ASP A 54 -28.30 35.82 -14.65
N LYS A 55 -27.01 35.78 -15.01
CA LYS A 55 -26.36 34.60 -15.56
C LYS A 55 -26.34 33.45 -14.55
N LEU A 56 -26.09 33.75 -13.27
CA LEU A 56 -26.14 32.76 -12.19
C LEU A 56 -27.54 32.15 -12.05
N PHE A 57 -28.57 32.99 -12.00
CA PHE A 57 -29.95 32.52 -11.91
C PHE A 57 -30.34 31.67 -13.11
N SER A 58 -30.04 32.15 -14.32
CA SER A 58 -30.31 31.39 -15.55
C SER A 58 -29.61 30.03 -15.54
N PHE A 59 -28.34 29.96 -15.10
CA PHE A 59 -27.61 28.71 -15.00
C PHE A 59 -28.26 27.74 -14.00
N ALA A 60 -28.54 28.22 -12.78
CA ALA A 60 -29.11 27.39 -11.72
C ALA A 60 -30.51 26.84 -12.08
N GLU A 61 -31.38 27.70 -12.59
CA GLU A 61 -32.75 27.34 -12.97
C GLU A 61 -32.76 26.33 -14.14
N GLN A 62 -31.78 26.40 -15.04
CA GLN A 62 -31.66 25.48 -16.18
C GLN A 62 -30.83 24.23 -15.88
N ALA A 63 -30.16 24.13 -14.72
CA ALA A 63 -29.18 23.08 -14.46
C ALA A 63 -29.72 21.66 -14.64
N ALA A 64 -30.92 21.39 -14.10
CA ALA A 64 -31.58 20.09 -14.25
C ALA A 64 -32.00 19.83 -15.71
N ALA A 65 -32.51 20.84 -16.42
CA ALA A 65 -32.89 20.74 -17.82
C ALA A 65 -31.67 20.49 -18.74
N ASN A 66 -30.49 20.99 -18.33
CA ASN A 66 -29.21 20.74 -19.00
C ASN A 66 -28.60 19.38 -18.64
N GLY A 67 -29.25 18.59 -17.78
CA GLY A 67 -28.86 17.21 -17.47
C GLY A 67 -27.84 17.06 -16.34
N PHE A 68 -27.58 18.11 -15.56
CA PHE A 68 -26.67 18.03 -14.41
C PHE A 68 -27.33 17.36 -13.21
N ASP A 69 -26.61 16.42 -12.61
CA ASP A 69 -27.01 15.68 -11.42
C ASP A 69 -26.27 16.20 -10.16
N VAL A 70 -25.12 16.85 -10.31
CA VAL A 70 -24.38 17.51 -9.21
C VAL A 70 -23.70 18.80 -9.70
N ILE A 71 -23.70 19.85 -8.88
CA ILE A 71 -22.94 21.09 -9.11
C ILE A 71 -21.84 21.22 -8.06
N ILE A 72 -20.60 21.41 -8.49
CA ILE A 72 -19.46 21.76 -7.65
C ILE A 72 -19.20 23.26 -7.80
N ALA A 73 -19.39 24.03 -6.73
CA ALA A 73 -19.31 25.49 -6.77
C ALA A 73 -18.17 26.03 -5.88
N GLY A 74 -17.22 26.75 -6.47
CA GLY A 74 -16.07 27.33 -5.77
C GLY A 74 -16.10 28.86 -5.73
N ALA A 75 -15.92 29.44 -4.54
CA ALA A 75 -15.76 30.88 -4.38
C ALA A 75 -14.93 31.25 -3.14
N GLY A 76 -14.19 32.37 -3.24
CA GLY A 76 -13.41 32.96 -2.15
C GLY A 76 -14.03 34.27 -1.64
N GLY A 77 -13.59 34.72 -0.46
CA GLY A 77 -14.09 35.95 0.16
C GLY A 77 -15.53 35.82 0.67
N ALA A 78 -16.38 36.78 0.30
CA ALA A 78 -17.84 36.72 0.45
C ALA A 78 -18.44 35.70 -0.53
N ALA A 79 -18.22 34.42 -0.25
CA ALA A 79 -18.41 33.29 -1.15
C ALA A 79 -19.89 32.87 -1.32
N HIS A 80 -20.75 33.80 -1.79
CA HIS A 80 -22.19 33.56 -1.95
C HIS A 80 -22.56 32.61 -3.10
N LEU A 81 -21.64 32.33 -4.03
CA LEU A 81 -21.95 31.55 -5.24
C LEU A 81 -22.61 30.20 -4.95
N PRO A 82 -22.08 29.31 -4.08
CA PRO A 82 -22.71 28.01 -3.83
C PRO A 82 -24.12 28.14 -3.24
N GLY A 83 -24.31 29.05 -2.28
CA GLY A 83 -25.61 29.27 -1.64
C GLY A 83 -26.66 29.84 -2.60
N MET A 84 -26.25 30.77 -3.47
CA MET A 84 -27.15 31.37 -4.47
C MET A 84 -27.57 30.36 -5.54
N LEU A 85 -26.66 29.46 -5.96
CA LEU A 85 -27.00 28.35 -6.85
C LEU A 85 -28.02 27.42 -6.18
N ALA A 86 -27.74 26.99 -4.95
CA ALA A 86 -28.63 26.09 -4.20
C ALA A 86 -30.03 26.68 -3.96
N ALA A 87 -30.15 28.01 -3.86
CA ALA A 87 -31.43 28.69 -3.71
C ALA A 87 -32.33 28.64 -4.95
N LYS A 88 -31.76 28.28 -6.10
CA LYS A 88 -32.40 28.39 -7.42
C LYS A 88 -32.49 27.08 -8.19
N THR A 89 -32.03 25.98 -7.60
CA THR A 89 -32.03 24.67 -8.26
C THR A 89 -32.29 23.54 -7.27
N LEU A 90 -32.84 22.43 -7.76
CA LEU A 90 -32.97 21.19 -7.00
C LEU A 90 -31.75 20.27 -7.18
N VAL A 91 -30.86 20.58 -8.11
CA VAL A 91 -29.61 19.85 -8.30
C VAL A 91 -28.72 20.07 -7.07
N PRO A 92 -28.23 19.01 -6.40
CA PRO A 92 -27.34 19.13 -5.26
C PRO A 92 -26.13 20.03 -5.54
N VAL A 93 -25.85 20.97 -4.63
CA VAL A 93 -24.69 21.88 -4.72
C VAL A 93 -23.66 21.53 -3.66
N LEU A 94 -22.46 21.20 -4.12
CA LEU A 94 -21.26 20.96 -3.33
C LEU A 94 -20.41 22.24 -3.30
N GLY A 95 -20.34 22.90 -2.15
CA GLY A 95 -19.66 24.18 -1.99
C GLY A 95 -18.20 23.99 -1.57
N VAL A 96 -17.27 24.56 -2.33
CA VAL A 96 -15.83 24.56 -2.04
C VAL A 96 -15.40 25.96 -1.60
N PRO A 97 -15.06 26.16 -0.32
CA PRO A 97 -14.46 27.40 0.15
C PRO A 97 -13.07 27.60 -0.47
N VAL A 98 -12.90 28.61 -1.32
CA VAL A 98 -11.59 28.95 -1.89
C VAL A 98 -10.81 29.78 -0.86
N GLN A 99 -9.50 29.53 -0.74
CA GLN A 99 -8.65 30.28 0.19
C GLN A 99 -8.62 31.77 -0.18
N SER A 100 -9.16 32.59 0.71
CA SER A 100 -9.03 34.05 0.63
C SER A 100 -7.67 34.50 1.18
N ALA A 101 -7.16 35.64 0.72
CA ALA A 101 -5.93 36.22 1.24
C ALA A 101 -6.09 36.79 2.67
N ALA A 102 -7.30 37.23 3.02
CA ALA A 102 -7.55 37.93 4.28
C ALA A 102 -7.71 36.99 5.48
N LEU A 103 -8.43 35.88 5.30
CA LEU A 103 -8.80 34.96 6.39
C LEU A 103 -8.56 33.49 6.04
N SER A 104 -7.66 33.22 5.08
CA SER A 104 -7.26 31.87 4.66
C SER A 104 -8.45 30.96 4.30
N GLY A 105 -9.54 31.54 3.81
CA GLY A 105 -10.77 30.83 3.42
C GLY A 105 -11.74 30.53 4.57
N VAL A 106 -11.48 30.95 5.81
CA VAL A 106 -12.45 30.82 6.92
C VAL A 106 -13.70 31.66 6.67
N ASP A 107 -13.52 32.85 6.11
CA ASP A 107 -14.61 33.71 5.61
C ASP A 107 -15.45 33.00 4.55
N SER A 108 -14.79 32.34 3.61
CA SER A 108 -15.46 31.57 2.57
C SER A 108 -16.18 30.36 3.15
N LEU A 109 -15.58 29.67 4.13
CA LEU A 109 -16.20 28.53 4.81
C LEU A 109 -17.48 28.95 5.53
N TYR A 110 -17.42 30.01 6.36
CA TYR A 110 -18.60 30.49 7.06
C TYR A 110 -19.69 30.99 6.12
N SER A 111 -19.31 31.62 5.01
CA SER A 111 -20.26 32.06 3.99
C SER A 111 -20.99 30.90 3.29
N ILE A 112 -20.39 29.71 3.22
CA ILE A 112 -20.94 28.55 2.50
C ILE A 112 -21.64 27.57 3.46
N VAL A 113 -21.10 27.37 4.67
CA VAL A 113 -21.62 26.38 5.63
C VAL A 113 -22.89 26.86 6.36
N GLN A 114 -23.04 28.16 6.59
CA GLN A 114 -24.17 28.72 7.35
C GLN A 114 -25.34 29.10 6.45
N MET A 115 -25.97 28.10 5.84
CA MET A 115 -27.15 28.30 5.00
C MET A 115 -28.46 28.26 5.80
N PRO A 116 -29.48 29.05 5.41
CA PRO A 116 -30.79 29.01 6.06
C PRO A 116 -31.48 27.66 5.84
N ARG A 117 -32.34 27.29 6.80
CA ARG A 117 -33.16 26.07 6.71
C ARG A 117 -33.93 26.01 5.39
N GLY A 118 -33.76 24.92 4.65
CA GLY A 118 -34.45 24.67 3.38
C GLY A 118 -33.58 24.87 2.15
N ILE A 119 -32.40 25.52 2.26
CA ILE A 119 -31.47 25.73 1.14
C ILE A 119 -30.11 25.07 1.46
N PRO A 120 -30.01 23.73 1.40
CA PRO A 120 -28.79 23.03 1.80
C PRO A 120 -27.65 23.24 0.79
N VAL A 121 -26.43 23.37 1.29
CA VAL A 121 -25.18 23.24 0.53
C VAL A 121 -24.32 22.20 1.21
N GLY A 122 -23.82 21.22 0.45
CA GLY A 122 -22.83 20.28 0.95
C GLY A 122 -21.46 20.95 0.99
N THR A 123 -21.08 21.55 2.12
CA THR A 123 -19.82 22.32 2.22
C THR A 123 -18.62 21.41 2.45
N LEU A 124 -17.56 21.59 1.66
CA LEU A 124 -16.31 20.84 1.73
C LEU A 124 -15.23 21.61 2.49
N ALA A 125 -14.08 20.96 2.67
CA ALA A 125 -12.89 21.57 3.24
C ALA A 125 -12.43 22.80 2.44
N ILE A 126 -11.62 23.66 3.08
CA ILE A 126 -11.08 24.85 2.42
C ILE A 126 -9.99 24.46 1.40
N GLY A 127 -10.00 25.10 0.24
CA GLY A 127 -8.91 25.06 -0.74
C GLY A 127 -8.83 23.78 -1.57
N LYS A 128 -7.61 23.39 -1.94
CA LYS A 128 -7.32 22.31 -2.91
C LYS A 128 -7.92 20.97 -2.48
N ALA A 129 -7.79 20.62 -1.20
CA ALA A 129 -8.35 19.39 -0.64
C ALA A 129 -9.89 19.39 -0.73
N GLY A 130 -10.52 20.54 -0.50
CA GLY A 130 -11.95 20.73 -0.69
C GLY A 130 -12.41 20.48 -2.12
N ALA A 131 -11.68 21.05 -3.09
CA ALA A 131 -11.98 20.87 -4.51
C ALA A 131 -11.85 19.41 -4.95
N ALA A 132 -10.73 18.75 -4.62
CA ALA A 132 -10.54 17.33 -4.93
C ALA A 132 -11.65 16.46 -4.30
N ASN A 133 -11.98 16.70 -3.03
CA ASN A 133 -13.03 15.97 -2.32
C ASN A 133 -14.44 16.25 -2.87
N ALA A 134 -14.69 17.46 -3.37
CA ALA A 134 -15.96 17.77 -4.05
C ALA A 134 -16.11 16.96 -5.34
N GLY A 135 -15.02 16.79 -6.10
CA GLY A 135 -14.99 15.88 -7.26
C GLY A 135 -15.32 14.44 -6.87
N LEU A 136 -14.61 13.90 -5.86
CA LEU A 136 -14.84 12.53 -5.36
C LEU A 136 -16.27 12.34 -4.82
N LEU A 137 -16.79 13.29 -4.07
CA LEU A 137 -18.13 13.22 -3.49
C LEU A 137 -19.20 13.31 -4.57
N ALA A 138 -19.01 14.17 -5.58
CA ALA A 138 -19.92 14.25 -6.72
C ALA A 138 -19.99 12.90 -7.46
N MET A 139 -18.85 12.25 -7.69
CA MET A 139 -18.84 10.92 -8.31
C MET A 139 -19.46 9.84 -7.42
N GLN A 140 -19.27 9.89 -6.10
CA GLN A 140 -19.95 8.97 -5.17
C GLN A 140 -21.48 9.12 -5.22
N ILE A 141 -21.98 10.34 -5.40
CA ILE A 141 -23.42 10.58 -5.59
C ILE A 141 -23.89 9.92 -6.89
N LEU A 142 -23.19 10.12 -8.01
CA LEU A 142 -23.53 9.47 -9.28
C LEU A 142 -23.43 7.94 -9.20
N ALA A 143 -22.41 7.42 -8.52
CA ALA A 143 -22.15 6.00 -8.35
C ALA A 143 -23.26 5.24 -7.62
N LEU A 144 -24.14 5.93 -6.87
CA LEU A 144 -25.35 5.30 -6.30
C LEU A 144 -26.28 4.72 -7.38
N HIS A 145 -26.18 5.22 -8.60
CA HIS A 145 -27.00 4.81 -9.74
C HIS A 145 -26.16 4.38 -10.96
N ASP A 146 -24.84 4.39 -10.84
CA ASP A 146 -23.88 3.98 -11.87
C ASP A 146 -22.88 2.98 -11.26
N ALA A 147 -23.18 1.69 -11.45
CA ALA A 147 -22.38 0.60 -10.90
C ALA A 147 -20.95 0.56 -11.49
N ALA A 148 -20.77 1.01 -12.74
CA ALA A 148 -19.45 1.06 -13.36
C ALA A 148 -18.60 2.16 -12.72
N LEU A 149 -19.17 3.34 -12.51
CA LEU A 149 -18.50 4.42 -11.78
C LEU A 149 -18.22 4.05 -10.31
N ALA A 150 -19.14 3.33 -9.66
CA ALA A 150 -18.94 2.83 -8.30
C ALA A 150 -17.71 1.92 -8.21
N GLN A 151 -17.52 1.06 -9.21
CA GLN A 151 -16.35 0.19 -9.30
C GLN A 151 -15.07 1.02 -9.51
N ARG A 152 -15.02 1.90 -10.54
CA ARG A 152 -13.85 2.76 -10.80
C ARG A 152 -13.42 3.58 -9.56
N LEU A 153 -14.38 4.05 -8.76
CA LEU A 153 -14.11 4.75 -7.49
C LEU A 153 -13.50 3.86 -6.41
N ALA A 154 -13.95 2.61 -6.28
CA ALA A 154 -13.40 1.64 -5.34
C ALA A 154 -11.95 1.30 -5.72
N ASP A 155 -11.74 1.08 -7.01
CA ASP A 155 -10.46 0.73 -7.64
C ASP A 155 -9.42 1.84 -7.45
N TRP A 156 -9.80 3.08 -7.75
CA TRP A 156 -8.94 4.24 -7.55
C TRP A 156 -8.53 4.41 -6.08
N ARG A 157 -9.43 4.12 -5.14
CA ARG A 157 -9.10 4.12 -3.70
C ARG A 157 -8.14 3.00 -3.33
N GLN A 158 -8.21 1.86 -4.00
CA GLN A 158 -7.34 0.73 -3.77
C GLN A 158 -5.94 0.96 -4.36
N ALA A 159 -5.83 1.49 -5.58
CA ALA A 159 -4.56 1.83 -6.24
C ALA A 159 -3.71 2.85 -5.47
N GLN A 160 -4.35 3.74 -4.69
CA GLN A 160 -3.67 4.65 -3.74
C GLN A 160 -2.96 3.91 -2.58
N THR A 161 -2.96 2.57 -2.54
CA THR A 161 -2.44 1.75 -1.44
C THR A 161 -1.15 0.97 -1.77
N GLU A 162 -0.58 1.11 -2.97
CA GLU A 162 0.59 0.34 -3.45
C GLU A 162 1.95 0.98 -3.06
N ASP A 163 2.58 0.45 -2.00
CA ASP A 163 3.87 0.96 -1.46
C ASP A 163 5.09 0.44 -2.23
N LEU A 164 5.04 -0.82 -2.64
CA LEU A 164 6.20 -1.55 -3.17
C LEU A 164 6.56 -1.07 -4.57
N GLY A 165 5.57 -0.77 -5.40
CA GLY A 165 5.74 -0.36 -6.78
C GLY A 165 6.38 1.02 -6.87
N ARG A 166 6.08 1.90 -5.90
CA ARG A 166 6.77 3.18 -5.76
C ARG A 166 8.26 2.98 -5.47
N MET A 167 8.60 2.07 -4.57
CA MET A 167 10.01 1.77 -4.25
C MET A 167 10.74 1.10 -5.41
N LEU A 168 10.07 0.22 -6.16
CA LEU A 168 10.60 -0.33 -7.42
C LEU A 168 10.86 0.78 -8.43
N ARG A 169 9.93 1.72 -8.61
CA ARG A 169 10.13 2.88 -9.49
C ARG A 169 11.33 3.72 -9.08
N GLN A 170 11.44 4.05 -7.79
CA GLN A 170 12.58 4.82 -7.26
C GLN A 170 13.92 4.09 -7.51
N ALA A 171 13.96 2.77 -7.36
CA ALA A 171 15.16 1.98 -7.62
C ALA A 171 15.48 1.85 -9.12
N GLY A 172 14.46 1.85 -9.98
CA GLY A 172 14.61 1.73 -11.44
C GLY A 172 15.01 3.02 -12.15
N GLU A 173 14.53 4.18 -11.67
CA GLU A 173 14.77 5.49 -12.28
C GLU A 173 16.27 5.80 -12.54
N PRO A 174 17.20 5.68 -11.56
CA PRO A 174 18.62 5.94 -11.81
C PRO A 174 19.29 4.91 -12.73
N LEU A 175 18.69 3.73 -12.91
CA LEU A 175 19.14 2.72 -13.87
C LEU A 175 18.60 2.93 -15.28
N GLY A 176 17.75 3.94 -15.49
CA GLY A 176 17.05 4.16 -16.76
C GLY A 176 15.93 3.14 -17.01
N ILE A 177 15.41 2.50 -15.96
CA ILE A 177 14.30 1.53 -16.03
C ILE A 177 13.00 2.26 -15.67
N ALA A 178 12.10 2.38 -16.64
CA ALA A 178 10.76 2.87 -16.37
C ALA A 178 9.91 1.79 -15.70
N VAL A 179 9.40 2.08 -14.50
CA VAL A 179 8.50 1.19 -13.75
C VAL A 179 7.12 1.83 -13.64
N TYR A 180 6.12 1.05 -14.03
CA TYR A 180 4.70 1.42 -13.98
C TYR A 180 4.01 0.54 -12.94
N PRO A 181 3.85 1.00 -11.68
CA PRO A 181 2.90 0.40 -10.74
C PRO A 181 1.50 0.63 -11.27
N VAL A 182 0.68 -0.41 -11.23
CA VAL A 182 -0.64 -0.44 -11.85
C VAL A 182 -1.60 -1.12 -10.89
N GLY A 183 -2.68 -0.41 -10.56
CA GLY A 183 -3.79 -0.97 -9.81
C GLY A 183 -4.48 -2.09 -10.59
N ILE A 184 -4.95 -3.10 -9.87
CA ILE A 184 -5.57 -4.32 -10.43
C ILE A 184 -6.73 -4.04 -11.40
N ASP A 185 -7.43 -2.92 -11.21
CA ASP A 185 -8.60 -2.55 -12.00
C ASP A 185 -8.31 -1.46 -13.04
N ALA A 186 -7.03 -1.15 -13.31
CA ALA A 186 -6.68 -0.24 -14.38
C ALA A 186 -7.13 -0.79 -15.74
N GLU A 187 -7.52 0.10 -16.65
CA GLU A 187 -7.88 -0.30 -18.01
C GLU A 187 -6.63 -0.81 -18.76
N PRO A 188 -6.69 -1.99 -19.42
CA PRO A 188 -5.55 -2.58 -20.11
C PRO A 188 -4.87 -1.63 -21.11
N GLU A 189 -5.64 -0.80 -21.81
CA GLU A 189 -5.16 0.13 -22.84
C GLU A 189 -4.29 1.26 -22.27
N ALA A 190 -4.44 1.58 -20.99
CA ALA A 190 -3.65 2.61 -20.31
C ALA A 190 -2.29 2.09 -19.81
N VAL A 191 -2.06 0.78 -19.88
CA VAL A 191 -0.90 0.11 -19.31
C VAL A 191 0.04 -0.34 -20.43
N PRO A 192 1.34 0.03 -20.42
CA PRO A 192 2.28 -0.33 -21.49
C PRO A 192 2.77 -1.79 -21.40
N TYR A 193 1.92 -2.74 -21.03
CA TYR A 193 2.31 -4.12 -20.73
C TYR A 193 2.80 -4.89 -21.96
N GLN A 194 2.34 -4.56 -23.17
CA GLN A 194 2.69 -5.29 -24.39
C GLN A 194 4.19 -5.18 -24.74
N ASN A 195 4.84 -4.09 -24.30
CA ASN A 195 6.26 -3.84 -24.53
C ASN A 195 7.08 -3.82 -23.24
N SER A 196 6.55 -4.43 -22.16
CA SER A 196 7.18 -4.42 -20.84
C SER A 196 7.40 -5.83 -20.30
N VAL A 197 8.37 -5.96 -19.39
CA VAL A 197 8.43 -7.10 -18.48
C VAL A 197 7.40 -6.87 -17.38
N ILE A 198 6.60 -7.90 -17.06
CA ILE A 198 5.54 -7.82 -16.07
C ILE A 198 5.98 -8.59 -14.82
N THR A 199 5.79 -7.97 -13.66
CA THR A 199 6.01 -8.56 -12.32
C THR A 199 4.86 -8.14 -11.41
N ALA A 200 4.76 -8.71 -10.21
CA ALA A 200 3.73 -8.37 -9.23
C ALA A 200 4.33 -8.08 -7.85
N GLU A 201 3.75 -7.10 -7.17
CA GLU A 201 4.05 -6.78 -5.77
C GLU A 201 3.05 -7.40 -4.77
N ILE A 202 2.00 -8.01 -5.29
CA ILE A 202 0.97 -8.74 -4.55
C ILE A 202 1.01 -10.21 -4.95
N GLU A 203 0.61 -11.09 -4.03
CA GLU A 203 0.71 -12.54 -4.23
C GLU A 203 -0.52 -13.13 -4.92
N ARG A 204 -1.65 -12.41 -4.84
CA ARG A 204 -2.93 -12.80 -5.42
C ARG A 204 -3.72 -11.56 -5.80
N TRP A 205 -4.49 -11.69 -6.87
CA TRP A 205 -5.38 -10.66 -7.37
C TRP A 205 -6.74 -11.26 -7.78
N PRO A 206 -7.84 -10.49 -7.73
CA PRO A 206 -9.10 -10.86 -8.37
C PRO A 206 -8.94 -10.90 -9.90
N GLU A 207 -9.92 -11.51 -10.56
CA GLU A 207 -10.02 -11.49 -12.02
C GLU A 207 -10.69 -10.19 -12.49
N THR A 208 -9.96 -9.41 -13.27
CA THR A 208 -10.33 -8.09 -13.82
C THR A 208 -9.97 -8.04 -15.31
N ALA A 209 -10.38 -6.99 -16.02
CA ALA A 209 -10.02 -6.82 -17.43
C ALA A 209 -8.50 -6.89 -17.62
N LEU A 210 -7.74 -6.12 -16.84
CA LEU A 210 -6.27 -6.14 -16.88
C LEU A 210 -5.68 -7.48 -16.47
N THR A 211 -6.09 -8.03 -15.32
CA THR A 211 -5.43 -9.25 -14.83
C THR A 211 -5.71 -10.47 -15.73
N ARG A 212 -6.82 -10.50 -16.49
CA ARG A 212 -7.04 -11.51 -17.54
C ARG A 212 -6.02 -11.41 -18.66
N GLU A 213 -5.76 -10.20 -19.15
CA GLU A 213 -4.75 -9.96 -20.18
C GLU A 213 -3.36 -10.37 -19.69
N LEU A 214 -2.99 -9.94 -18.47
CA LEU A 214 -1.70 -10.27 -17.88
C LEU A 214 -1.56 -11.78 -17.57
N ALA A 215 -2.63 -12.44 -17.12
CA ALA A 215 -2.61 -13.87 -16.75
C ALA A 215 -2.29 -14.83 -17.90
N THR A 216 -2.30 -14.37 -19.15
CA THR A 216 -1.84 -15.17 -20.30
C THR A 216 -0.57 -14.63 -20.94
N HIS A 217 -0.10 -13.46 -20.52
CA HIS A 217 1.01 -12.76 -21.14
C HIS A 217 2.36 -13.46 -20.88
N SER A 218 3.14 -13.68 -21.93
CA SER A 218 4.43 -14.39 -21.85
C SER A 218 5.53 -13.61 -21.14
N ALA A 219 5.44 -12.28 -21.13
CA ALA A 219 6.37 -11.43 -20.39
C ALA A 219 6.11 -11.34 -18.88
N PHE A 220 5.09 -12.04 -18.36
CA PHE A 220 4.81 -12.09 -16.93
C PHE A 220 5.70 -13.12 -16.24
N VAL A 221 6.77 -12.61 -15.64
CA VAL A 221 7.76 -13.41 -14.90
C VAL A 221 7.12 -14.01 -13.66
N ASN A 222 7.37 -15.31 -13.43
CA ASN A 222 6.82 -16.11 -12.32
C ASN A 222 5.29 -16.25 -12.27
N ARG A 223 4.57 -15.90 -13.34
CA ARG A 223 3.10 -15.93 -13.40
C ARG A 223 2.48 -17.20 -12.80
N ASP A 224 2.98 -18.36 -13.22
CA ASP A 224 2.44 -19.67 -12.81
C ASP A 224 2.88 -20.10 -11.39
N ILE A 225 3.81 -19.35 -10.78
CA ILE A 225 4.35 -19.61 -9.44
C ILE A 225 3.52 -18.90 -8.36
N PHE A 226 3.02 -17.68 -8.64
CA PHE A 226 2.24 -16.91 -7.67
C PHE A 226 1.07 -17.70 -7.05
N PRO A 227 0.20 -18.40 -7.83
CA PRO A 227 -0.89 -19.18 -7.26
C PRO A 227 -0.42 -20.31 -6.33
N ARG A 228 0.71 -20.96 -6.63
CA ARG A 228 1.30 -22.02 -5.78
C ARG A 228 1.81 -21.48 -4.45
N LEU A 229 2.30 -20.24 -4.42
CA LEU A 229 2.88 -19.66 -3.20
C LEU A 229 1.88 -18.84 -2.40
N ALA A 230 0.84 -18.28 -3.03
CA ALA A 230 -0.21 -17.53 -2.35
C ALA A 230 -1.11 -18.38 -1.44
N ASP A 231 -1.20 -19.69 -1.70
CA ASP A 231 -1.90 -20.65 -0.83
C ASP A 231 -0.91 -21.35 0.12
N ARG A 232 -1.07 -21.13 1.42
CA ARG A 232 -0.23 -21.71 2.47
C ARG A 232 -0.25 -23.24 2.44
N LEU A 233 -1.34 -23.88 1.99
CA LEU A 233 -1.40 -25.34 1.82
C LEU A 233 -0.36 -25.81 0.80
N THR A 234 -0.40 -25.25 -0.41
CA THR A 234 0.53 -25.64 -1.49
C THR A 234 1.95 -25.17 -1.20
N GLN A 235 2.11 -24.06 -0.47
CA GLN A 235 3.41 -23.59 0.01
C GLN A 235 4.02 -24.60 0.98
N LYS A 236 3.27 -25.09 1.98
CA LYS A 236 3.78 -26.10 2.91
C LYS A 236 4.07 -27.44 2.23
N GLN A 237 3.21 -27.87 1.30
CA GLN A 237 3.45 -29.07 0.51
C GLN A 237 4.74 -28.99 -0.31
N LEU A 238 5.09 -27.81 -0.85
CA LEU A 238 6.36 -27.59 -1.52
C LEU A 238 7.54 -27.78 -0.56
N LEU A 239 7.45 -27.27 0.68
CA LEU A 239 8.50 -27.44 1.67
C LEU A 239 8.67 -28.93 2.03
N ASP A 240 7.58 -29.65 2.23
CA ASP A 240 7.60 -31.09 2.52
C ASP A 240 8.20 -31.89 1.35
N GLN A 241 7.80 -31.57 0.10
CA GLN A 241 8.34 -32.19 -1.12
C GLN A 241 9.86 -32.02 -1.22
N LEU A 242 10.37 -30.85 -0.83
CA LEU A 242 11.79 -30.54 -0.84
C LEU A 242 12.54 -31.06 0.41
N GLY A 243 11.82 -31.64 1.38
CA GLY A 243 12.41 -32.08 2.65
C GLY A 243 12.95 -30.93 3.49
N LEU A 244 12.39 -29.73 3.33
CA LEU A 244 12.82 -28.53 4.05
C LEU A 244 12.11 -28.43 5.40
N ALA A 245 12.86 -28.04 6.42
CA ALA A 245 12.33 -27.99 7.77
C ALA A 245 11.29 -26.86 7.92
N THR A 246 10.09 -27.21 8.37
CA THR A 246 9.00 -26.27 8.68
C THR A 246 8.26 -26.74 9.94
N ALA A 247 7.39 -25.90 10.50
CA ALA A 247 6.53 -26.30 11.62
C ALA A 247 5.64 -27.48 11.21
N PRO A 248 5.49 -28.52 12.06
CA PRO A 248 4.51 -29.57 11.82
C PRO A 248 3.12 -28.97 11.59
N TRP A 249 2.42 -29.45 10.57
CA TRP A 249 1.21 -28.82 10.08
C TRP A 249 0.24 -29.84 9.47
N GLN A 250 -1.02 -29.45 9.34
CA GLN A 250 -2.02 -30.16 8.53
C GLN A 250 -3.10 -29.20 8.00
N LEU A 251 -3.86 -29.62 6.99
CA LEU A 251 -5.12 -28.96 6.63
C LEU A 251 -6.11 -29.12 7.79
N LEU A 252 -6.82 -28.05 8.14
CA LEU A 252 -7.91 -28.10 9.13
C LEU A 252 -9.23 -28.18 8.37
N ALA A 253 -9.71 -29.40 8.08
CA ALA A 253 -10.87 -29.61 7.22
C ALA A 253 -12.20 -29.60 7.99
N SER A 254 -12.18 -29.96 9.28
CA SER A 254 -13.40 -29.96 10.09
C SER A 254 -13.15 -29.81 11.59
N ALA A 255 -14.18 -29.37 12.34
CA ALA A 255 -14.13 -29.26 13.79
C ALA A 255 -13.91 -30.61 14.51
N ALA A 256 -14.20 -31.73 13.85
CA ALA A 256 -14.01 -33.05 14.43
C ALA A 256 -12.52 -33.44 14.60
N GLU A 257 -11.61 -32.70 13.94
CA GLU A 257 -10.17 -33.00 13.93
C GLU A 257 -9.43 -32.49 15.17
N TRP A 258 -10.03 -31.58 15.95
CA TRP A 258 -9.36 -30.92 17.09
C TRP A 258 -8.69 -31.88 18.08
N PRO A 259 -9.31 -32.99 18.52
CA PRO A 259 -8.66 -33.94 19.41
C PRO A 259 -7.35 -34.51 18.83
N GLN A 260 -7.34 -34.81 17.53
CA GLN A 260 -6.15 -35.32 16.84
C GLN A 260 -5.12 -34.21 16.61
N VAL A 261 -5.56 -33.00 16.28
CA VAL A 261 -4.69 -31.82 16.09
C VAL A 261 -3.88 -31.56 17.37
N PHE A 262 -4.52 -31.47 18.53
CA PHE A 262 -3.80 -31.22 19.79
C PHE A 262 -2.93 -32.41 20.21
N ALA A 263 -3.33 -33.64 19.89
CA ALA A 263 -2.50 -34.81 20.13
C ALA A 263 -1.21 -34.82 19.28
N ALA A 264 -1.27 -34.33 18.04
CA ALA A 264 -0.14 -34.33 17.12
C ALA A 264 0.74 -33.07 17.24
N LEU A 265 0.14 -31.89 17.39
CA LEU A 265 0.82 -30.59 17.34
C LEU A 265 1.13 -30.02 18.74
N GLY A 266 0.54 -30.58 19.80
CA GLY A 266 0.69 -30.11 21.17
C GLY A 266 -0.33 -29.05 21.57
N GLU A 267 -0.13 -28.41 22.72
CA GLU A 267 -1.15 -27.57 23.38
C GLU A 267 -1.46 -26.23 22.70
N LEU A 268 -0.55 -25.73 21.85
CA LEU A 268 -0.73 -24.46 21.16
C LEU A 268 -0.84 -24.72 19.66
N ALA A 269 -2.04 -24.55 19.12
CA ALA A 269 -2.33 -24.66 17.70
C ALA A 269 -2.39 -23.26 17.06
N ILE A 270 -1.66 -23.08 15.97
CA ILE A 270 -1.64 -21.85 15.18
C ILE A 270 -2.44 -22.08 13.91
N VAL A 271 -3.67 -21.57 13.86
CA VAL A 271 -4.53 -21.66 12.67
C VAL A 271 -4.24 -20.48 11.77
N LYS A 272 -4.04 -20.71 10.47
CA LYS A 272 -3.79 -19.66 9.47
C LYS A 272 -4.69 -19.88 8.26
N ARG A 273 -5.39 -18.83 7.80
CA ARG A 273 -6.09 -18.87 6.51
C ARG A 273 -5.11 -19.23 5.40
N ARG A 274 -5.53 -20.13 4.52
CA ARG A 274 -4.76 -20.57 3.36
C ARG A 274 -4.35 -19.42 2.46
N VAL A 275 -5.25 -18.45 2.27
CA VAL A 275 -5.08 -17.30 1.39
C VAL A 275 -5.54 -16.02 2.07
N GLY A 276 -4.91 -14.88 1.72
CA GLY A 276 -5.36 -13.54 2.12
C GLY A 276 -5.09 -13.13 3.57
N GLY A 277 -4.36 -13.94 4.34
CA GLY A 277 -3.88 -13.55 5.67
C GLY A 277 -2.57 -12.74 5.60
N TYR A 278 -2.52 -11.58 6.24
CA TYR A 278 -1.37 -10.67 6.29
C TYR A 278 -1.31 -9.95 7.65
N ASP A 279 -0.11 -9.58 8.11
CA ASP A 279 0.10 -8.80 9.35
C ASP A 279 -0.70 -9.36 10.55
N GLY A 280 -0.66 -10.68 10.76
CA GLY A 280 -1.40 -11.39 11.82
C GLY A 280 -2.91 -11.55 11.58
N ARG A 281 -3.50 -10.94 10.54
CA ARG A 281 -4.92 -11.12 10.19
C ARG A 281 -5.16 -12.50 9.57
N GLY A 282 -6.30 -13.10 9.92
CA GLY A 282 -6.62 -14.46 9.47
C GLY A 282 -5.76 -15.53 10.13
N GLN A 283 -5.22 -15.23 11.32
CA GLN A 283 -4.48 -16.16 12.16
C GLN A 283 -5.08 -16.22 13.56
N TRP A 284 -5.14 -17.41 14.14
CA TRP A 284 -5.64 -17.65 15.50
C TRP A 284 -4.64 -18.49 16.28
N ARG A 285 -4.58 -18.26 17.59
CA ARG A 285 -3.76 -19.02 18.53
C ARG A 285 -4.70 -19.71 19.50
N LEU A 286 -4.89 -21.01 19.34
CA LEU A 286 -5.90 -21.77 20.07
C LEU A 286 -5.25 -22.80 20.98
N ARG A 287 -5.83 -22.96 22.17
CA ARG A 287 -5.52 -24.04 23.11
C ARG A 287 -6.73 -24.96 23.27
N PRO A 288 -6.56 -26.16 23.84
CA PRO A 288 -7.69 -27.02 24.16
C PRO A 288 -8.78 -26.27 24.97
N GLY A 289 -10.02 -26.35 24.51
CA GLY A 289 -11.18 -25.63 25.06
C GLY A 289 -11.46 -24.26 24.43
N GLN A 290 -10.59 -23.74 23.54
CA GLN A 290 -10.77 -22.46 22.83
C GLN A 290 -11.22 -22.64 21.37
N GLU A 291 -11.54 -23.86 20.95
CA GLU A 291 -11.81 -24.20 19.55
C GLU A 291 -13.02 -23.44 18.98
N ALA A 292 -13.97 -23.09 19.85
CA ALA A 292 -15.16 -22.31 19.51
C ALA A 292 -14.86 -20.84 19.13
N GLU A 293 -13.65 -20.34 19.40
CA GLU A 293 -13.20 -19.01 18.95
C GLU A 293 -12.92 -18.98 17.43
N LEU A 294 -12.72 -20.14 16.80
CA LEU A 294 -12.48 -20.23 15.36
C LEU A 294 -13.81 -20.11 14.59
N PRO A 295 -13.90 -19.19 13.60
CA PRO A 295 -15.07 -19.07 12.74
C PRO A 295 -15.37 -20.36 11.97
N ALA A 296 -16.67 -20.66 11.77
CA ALA A 296 -17.08 -21.88 11.07
C ALA A 296 -16.64 -21.93 9.59
N ASP A 297 -16.43 -20.78 8.95
CA ASP A 297 -15.93 -20.66 7.57
C ASP A 297 -14.40 -20.91 7.46
N ALA A 298 -13.71 -21.13 8.58
CA ALA A 298 -12.28 -21.44 8.58
C ALA A 298 -11.97 -22.89 8.20
N TYR A 299 -12.90 -23.82 8.43
CA TYR A 299 -12.72 -25.24 8.15
C TYR A 299 -12.69 -25.50 6.63
N GLY A 300 -11.63 -26.15 6.15
CA GLY A 300 -11.32 -26.34 4.72
C GLY A 300 -10.53 -25.19 4.09
N GLU A 301 -10.58 -24.01 4.71
CA GLU A 301 -9.96 -22.77 4.24
C GLU A 301 -8.71 -22.36 5.05
N CYS A 302 -8.34 -23.15 6.06
CA CYS A 302 -7.18 -22.90 6.92
C CYS A 302 -6.27 -24.12 7.02
N ILE A 303 -4.99 -23.85 7.26
CA ILE A 303 -4.05 -24.83 7.81
C ILE A 303 -3.93 -24.62 9.32
N VAL A 304 -3.50 -25.66 10.03
CA VAL A 304 -3.11 -25.58 11.44
C VAL A 304 -1.68 -26.06 11.61
N GLU A 305 -0.90 -25.31 12.37
CA GLU A 305 0.51 -25.55 12.63
C GLU A 305 0.76 -25.68 14.13
N GLN A 306 1.80 -26.42 14.50
CA GLN A 306 2.33 -26.41 15.86
C GLN A 306 2.84 -25.01 16.23
N GLY A 307 2.48 -24.54 17.43
CA GLY A 307 3.09 -23.37 18.04
C GLY A 307 4.57 -23.60 18.35
N ILE A 308 5.46 -23.05 17.55
CA ILE A 308 6.90 -23.19 17.71
C ILE A 308 7.41 -22.27 18.82
N ASN A 309 8.15 -22.84 19.78
CA ASN A 309 8.90 -22.06 20.75
C ASN A 309 10.29 -21.73 20.19
N PHE A 310 10.44 -20.53 19.64
CA PHE A 310 11.65 -20.06 18.98
C PHE A 310 12.39 -19.02 19.80
N SER A 311 13.73 -18.93 19.62
CA SER A 311 14.56 -17.92 20.29
C SER A 311 14.62 -16.59 19.53
N GLY A 312 14.20 -16.59 18.27
CA GLY A 312 14.05 -15.39 17.45
C GLY A 312 13.54 -15.71 16.05
N GLU A 313 13.18 -14.65 15.33
CA GLU A 313 12.75 -14.71 13.94
C GLU A 313 13.83 -14.08 13.06
N VAL A 314 14.11 -14.71 11.93
CA VAL A 314 15.00 -14.18 10.90
C VAL A 314 14.34 -14.32 9.54
N SER A 315 14.77 -13.53 8.58
CA SER A 315 14.44 -13.75 7.18
C SER A 315 15.69 -13.69 6.32
N LEU A 316 15.69 -14.52 5.29
CA LEU A 316 16.67 -14.45 4.21
C LEU A 316 15.99 -13.83 2.99
N VAL A 317 16.56 -12.73 2.50
CA VAL A 317 16.17 -12.14 1.21
C VAL A 317 17.23 -12.55 0.20
N GLY A 318 16.79 -13.07 -0.95
CA GLY A 318 17.67 -13.45 -2.05
C GLY A 318 17.02 -13.23 -3.40
N ALA A 319 17.82 -13.26 -4.46
CA ALA A 319 17.33 -13.22 -5.82
C ALA A 319 17.95 -14.32 -6.66
N ARG A 320 17.18 -14.83 -7.63
CA ARG A 320 17.66 -15.73 -8.68
C ARG A 320 17.49 -15.07 -10.05
N GLY A 321 18.51 -15.13 -10.90
CA GLY A 321 18.47 -14.65 -12.27
C GLY A 321 17.93 -15.69 -13.26
N HIS A 322 17.67 -15.28 -14.49
CA HIS A 322 17.27 -16.18 -15.60
C HIS A 322 18.28 -17.29 -15.90
N ASP A 323 19.55 -17.08 -15.57
CA ASP A 323 20.63 -18.06 -15.74
C ASP A 323 20.77 -19.03 -14.55
N GLY A 324 19.88 -18.93 -13.57
CA GLY A 324 19.85 -19.78 -12.39
C GLY A 324 20.85 -19.42 -11.29
N ARG A 325 21.65 -18.36 -11.46
CA ARG A 325 22.51 -17.86 -10.38
C ARG A 325 21.67 -17.20 -9.30
N SER A 326 21.99 -17.51 -8.05
CA SER A 326 21.37 -16.90 -6.87
C SER A 326 22.36 -16.06 -6.09
N VAL A 327 21.88 -14.96 -5.53
CA VAL A 327 22.62 -14.10 -4.60
C VAL A 327 21.75 -13.78 -3.39
N PHE A 328 22.36 -13.59 -2.23
CA PHE A 328 21.65 -13.51 -0.95
C PHE A 328 22.14 -12.36 -0.09
N TYR A 329 21.25 -11.71 0.63
CA TYR A 329 21.63 -10.78 1.70
C TYR A 329 21.98 -11.57 2.98
N PRO A 330 22.67 -10.93 3.95
CA PRO A 330 22.75 -11.46 5.31
C PRO A 330 21.36 -11.72 5.91
N LEU A 331 21.27 -12.75 6.74
CA LEU A 331 20.10 -13.01 7.58
C LEU A 331 19.72 -11.75 8.36
N THR A 332 18.45 -11.39 8.25
CA THR A 332 17.89 -10.22 8.93
C THR A 332 17.07 -10.68 10.12
N HIS A 333 17.44 -10.26 11.33
CA HIS A 333 16.62 -10.47 12.53
C HIS A 333 15.36 -9.63 12.46
N ASN A 334 14.22 -10.19 12.84
CA ASN A 334 12.93 -9.52 12.80
C ASN A 334 12.25 -9.57 14.16
N LEU A 335 11.58 -8.49 14.53
CA LEU A 335 10.70 -8.42 15.67
C LEU A 335 9.27 -8.18 15.19
N HIS A 336 8.39 -9.13 15.46
CA HIS A 336 6.95 -8.96 15.31
C HIS A 336 6.30 -8.69 16.67
N GLU A 337 5.45 -7.67 16.72
CA GLU A 337 4.52 -7.43 17.84
C GLU A 337 3.10 -7.44 17.28
N ASP A 338 2.22 -8.18 17.92
CA ASP A 338 0.83 -8.37 17.47
C ASP A 338 0.69 -8.84 16.01
N GLY A 339 1.67 -9.62 15.54
CA GLY A 339 1.70 -10.15 14.17
C GLY A 339 2.17 -9.15 13.11
N ILE A 340 2.64 -7.96 13.50
CA ILE A 340 3.13 -6.92 12.60
C ILE A 340 4.64 -6.74 12.80
N LEU A 341 5.40 -6.69 11.70
CA LEU A 341 6.84 -6.42 11.73
C LEU A 341 7.10 -4.99 12.25
N ARG A 342 7.77 -4.87 13.41
CA ARG A 342 8.09 -3.58 14.04
C ARG A 342 9.50 -3.11 13.70
N ALA A 343 10.47 -4.01 13.80
CA ALA A 343 11.87 -3.70 13.55
C ALA A 343 12.61 -4.86 12.89
N SER A 344 13.63 -4.51 12.10
CA SER A 344 14.56 -5.46 11.50
C SER A 344 16.00 -5.02 11.76
N VAL A 345 16.89 -5.97 12.08
CA VAL A 345 18.33 -5.72 12.26
C VAL A 345 19.11 -6.68 11.38
N ALA A 346 19.93 -6.13 10.48
CA ALA A 346 20.84 -6.89 9.64
C ALA A 346 22.29 -6.58 10.03
N LEU A 347 23.10 -7.64 10.18
CA LEU A 347 24.52 -7.55 10.50
C LEU A 347 25.33 -8.01 9.28
N PRO A 348 26.47 -7.35 8.95
CA PRO A 348 27.31 -7.78 7.82
C PRO A 348 27.86 -9.19 7.96
N GLN A 349 28.06 -9.63 9.20
CA GLN A 349 28.55 -10.96 9.54
C GLN A 349 27.50 -11.68 10.41
N PRO A 350 26.47 -12.29 9.80
CA PRO A 350 25.49 -13.09 10.52
C PRO A 350 26.14 -14.39 11.02
N ASN A 351 25.40 -15.18 11.81
CA ASN A 351 25.84 -16.51 12.19
C ASN A 351 26.08 -17.36 10.91
N PRO A 352 27.31 -17.83 10.65
CA PRO A 352 27.66 -18.45 9.37
C PRO A 352 26.94 -19.78 9.14
N ALA A 353 26.70 -20.56 10.19
CA ALA A 353 25.99 -21.84 10.08
C ALA A 353 24.52 -21.62 9.71
N LEU A 354 23.85 -20.69 10.40
CA LEU A 354 22.46 -20.34 10.08
C LEU A 354 22.34 -19.69 8.70
N GLN A 355 23.28 -18.83 8.32
CA GLN A 355 23.31 -18.21 6.98
C GLN A 355 23.41 -19.28 5.90
N GLN A 356 24.38 -20.19 6.01
CA GLN A 356 24.54 -21.28 5.04
C GLN A 356 23.29 -22.17 4.98
N GLN A 357 22.69 -22.48 6.13
CA GLN A 357 21.47 -23.26 6.20
C GLN A 357 20.32 -22.57 5.45
N ALA A 358 20.10 -21.27 5.70
CA ALA A 358 19.06 -20.49 5.06
C ALA A 358 19.26 -20.38 3.54
N GLU A 359 20.50 -20.14 3.09
CA GLU A 359 20.84 -20.03 1.67
C GLU A 359 20.59 -21.36 0.94
N GLN A 360 20.93 -22.50 1.55
CA GLN A 360 20.63 -23.81 0.99
C GLN A 360 19.13 -24.04 0.83
N MET A 361 18.34 -23.71 1.85
CA MET A 361 16.88 -23.85 1.81
C MET A 361 16.27 -22.96 0.71
N LEU A 362 16.62 -21.66 0.70
CA LEU A 362 16.05 -20.73 -0.27
C LEU A 362 16.53 -21.02 -1.70
N ALA A 363 17.80 -21.42 -1.88
CA ALA A 363 18.30 -21.84 -3.19
C ALA A 363 17.54 -23.06 -3.72
N ALA A 364 17.25 -24.06 -2.87
CA ALA A 364 16.47 -25.24 -3.26
C ALA A 364 15.07 -24.84 -3.75
N ILE A 365 14.39 -23.94 -3.03
CA ILE A 365 13.06 -23.42 -3.39
C ILE A 365 13.11 -22.66 -4.72
N LEU A 366 14.05 -21.71 -4.84
CA LEU A 366 14.21 -20.90 -6.05
C LEU A 366 14.49 -21.76 -7.29
N ASN A 367 15.28 -22.83 -7.13
CA ASN A 367 15.62 -23.75 -8.20
C ASN A 367 14.46 -24.66 -8.59
N GLU A 368 13.77 -25.27 -7.61
CA GLU A 368 12.59 -26.13 -7.87
C GLU A 368 11.49 -25.36 -8.61
N LEU A 369 11.28 -24.10 -8.24
CA LEU A 369 10.28 -23.24 -8.87
C LEU A 369 10.76 -22.61 -10.18
N ASN A 370 12.04 -22.75 -10.52
CA ASN A 370 12.71 -21.96 -11.57
C ASN A 370 12.37 -20.45 -11.46
N TYR A 371 12.32 -19.95 -10.23
CA TYR A 371 11.89 -18.58 -9.92
C TYR A 371 12.92 -17.56 -10.40
N VAL A 372 12.47 -16.40 -10.89
CA VAL A 372 13.34 -15.29 -11.32
C VAL A 372 12.92 -13.99 -10.65
N GLY A 373 13.82 -13.37 -9.90
CA GLY A 373 13.51 -12.19 -9.10
C GLY A 373 13.88 -12.39 -7.63
N VAL A 374 13.52 -11.39 -6.82
CA VAL A 374 13.65 -11.46 -5.35
C VAL A 374 12.54 -12.30 -4.72
N MET A 375 12.92 -13.09 -3.71
CA MET A 375 12.04 -13.79 -2.78
C MET A 375 12.58 -13.64 -1.35
N ALA A 376 11.69 -13.53 -0.37
CA ALA A 376 12.04 -13.63 1.04
C ALA A 376 11.54 -14.94 1.65
N MET A 377 12.36 -15.51 2.53
CA MET A 377 12.03 -16.69 3.32
C MET A 377 12.13 -16.33 4.80
N GLU A 378 11.02 -16.39 5.51
CA GLU A 378 10.97 -16.19 6.95
C GLU A 378 11.21 -17.49 7.69
N CYS A 379 11.98 -17.43 8.77
CA CYS A 379 12.35 -18.58 9.56
C CYS A 379 12.28 -18.30 11.06
N PHE A 380 11.93 -19.35 11.82
CA PHE A 380 12.12 -19.43 13.25
C PHE A 380 13.48 -20.03 13.59
N ILE A 381 14.18 -19.45 14.55
CA ILE A 381 15.40 -20.03 15.13
C ILE A 381 15.01 -20.98 16.27
N VAL A 382 15.34 -22.26 16.12
CA VAL A 382 15.10 -23.30 17.13
C VAL A 382 16.42 -24.00 17.45
N GLY A 383 17.12 -23.51 18.47
CA GLY A 383 18.47 -23.94 18.80
C GLY A 383 19.45 -23.50 17.71
N ASP A 384 20.10 -24.47 17.07
CA ASP A 384 21.06 -24.30 15.98
C ASP A 384 20.44 -24.52 14.58
N ARG A 385 19.10 -24.62 14.49
CA ARG A 385 18.38 -24.88 13.24
C ARG A 385 17.36 -23.80 12.92
N LEU A 386 17.06 -23.67 11.63
CA LEU A 386 15.97 -22.86 11.10
C LEU A 386 14.76 -23.74 10.74
N LEU A 387 13.56 -23.24 11.04
CA LEU A 387 12.30 -23.74 10.50
C LEU A 387 11.67 -22.66 9.63
N ILE A 388 11.36 -22.96 8.38
CA ILE A 388 10.70 -22.04 7.46
C ILE A 388 9.27 -21.79 7.96
N ASN A 389 8.94 -20.52 8.21
CA ASN A 389 7.60 -20.07 8.58
C ASN A 389 6.77 -19.83 7.31
N GLU A 390 7.22 -18.91 6.45
CA GLU A 390 6.54 -18.51 5.22
C GLU A 390 7.51 -17.98 4.13
N LEU A 391 7.00 -17.94 2.90
CA LEU A 391 7.68 -17.42 1.71
C LEU A 391 6.90 -16.23 1.14
N ALA A 392 7.63 -15.19 0.73
CA ALA A 392 7.10 -14.05 -0.01
C ALA A 392 7.76 -13.99 -1.40
N PRO A 393 7.03 -14.30 -2.49
CA PRO A 393 7.54 -14.27 -3.87
C PRO A 393 7.62 -12.84 -4.43
N ARG A 394 8.29 -11.95 -3.71
CA ARG A 394 8.44 -10.54 -4.01
C ARG A 394 9.49 -9.92 -3.10
N VAL A 395 9.77 -8.64 -3.32
CA VAL A 395 10.44 -7.80 -2.32
C VAL A 395 9.64 -7.81 -1.01
N HIS A 396 10.34 -7.73 0.11
CA HIS A 396 9.77 -7.95 1.44
C HIS A 396 10.13 -6.83 2.42
N ASN A 397 9.24 -6.60 3.39
CA ASN A 397 9.37 -5.53 4.37
C ASN A 397 10.68 -5.66 5.19
N SER A 398 11.02 -6.88 5.59
CA SER A 398 12.28 -7.16 6.31
C SER A 398 13.54 -6.83 5.52
N GLY A 399 13.46 -6.67 4.20
CA GLY A 399 14.59 -6.29 3.35
C GLY A 399 14.71 -4.78 3.09
N HIS A 400 13.82 -3.93 3.62
CA HIS A 400 13.82 -2.49 3.30
C HIS A 400 15.10 -1.77 3.73
N TRP A 401 15.79 -2.27 4.76
CA TRP A 401 17.11 -1.77 5.17
C TRP A 401 18.13 -1.77 4.03
N THR A 402 17.99 -2.65 3.03
CA THR A 402 18.90 -2.73 1.87
C THR A 402 18.91 -1.48 1.01
N GLN A 403 17.91 -0.60 1.10
CA GLN A 403 17.89 0.69 0.40
C GLN A 403 19.04 1.62 0.82
N ASN A 404 19.49 1.52 2.08
CA ASN A 404 20.55 2.37 2.64
C ASN A 404 21.74 1.56 3.16
N GLY A 405 21.57 0.27 3.45
CA GLY A 405 22.58 -0.60 4.06
C GLY A 405 23.31 -1.55 3.10
N ALA A 406 22.94 -1.58 1.82
CA ALA A 406 23.57 -2.46 0.83
C ALA A 406 23.92 -1.70 -0.46
N SER A 407 24.93 -2.17 -1.19
CA SER A 407 25.33 -1.57 -2.47
C SER A 407 24.29 -1.71 -3.59
N ILE A 408 23.38 -2.67 -3.45
CA ILE A 408 22.25 -2.94 -4.34
C ILE A 408 21.07 -3.20 -3.42
N SER A 409 20.00 -2.42 -3.54
CA SER A 409 18.78 -2.65 -2.75
C SER A 409 18.00 -3.85 -3.28
N GLN A 410 17.14 -4.46 -2.46
CA GLN A 410 16.30 -5.57 -2.93
C GLN A 410 15.40 -5.17 -4.11
N PHE A 411 14.99 -3.91 -4.19
CA PHE A 411 14.16 -3.38 -5.28
C PHE A 411 14.94 -3.35 -6.58
N GLU A 412 16.15 -2.81 -6.52
CA GLU A 412 17.08 -2.80 -7.65
C GLU A 412 17.46 -4.22 -8.07
N LEU A 413 17.71 -5.11 -7.10
CA LEU A 413 18.06 -6.50 -7.32
C LEU A 413 16.92 -7.27 -8.01
N HIS A 414 15.67 -7.00 -7.61
CA HIS A 414 14.49 -7.57 -8.25
C HIS A 414 14.39 -7.13 -9.71
N LEU A 415 14.51 -5.83 -9.99
CA LEU A 415 14.49 -5.29 -11.36
C LEU A 415 15.61 -5.88 -12.22
N ARG A 416 16.83 -5.96 -11.69
CA ARG A 416 17.97 -6.56 -12.41
C ARG A 416 17.68 -8.01 -12.78
N ALA A 417 17.16 -8.81 -11.85
CA ALA A 417 16.86 -10.22 -12.08
C ALA A 417 15.79 -10.43 -13.17
N ILE A 418 14.64 -9.74 -13.07
CA ILE A 418 13.54 -9.94 -14.03
C ILE A 418 13.88 -9.42 -15.44
N LEU A 419 14.73 -8.40 -15.55
CA LEU A 419 15.20 -7.84 -16.82
C LEU A 419 16.46 -8.54 -17.38
N GLY A 420 16.99 -9.55 -16.70
CA GLY A 420 18.21 -10.26 -17.15
C GLY A 420 19.49 -9.43 -17.10
N LEU A 421 19.54 -8.41 -16.24
CA LEU A 421 20.73 -7.58 -16.01
C LEU A 421 21.72 -8.28 -15.06
N PRO A 422 22.99 -7.81 -14.98
CA PRO A 422 23.98 -8.40 -14.07
C PRO A 422 23.53 -8.42 -12.61
N LEU A 423 23.64 -9.61 -12.01
CA LEU A 423 23.20 -9.91 -10.63
C LEU A 423 24.41 -10.28 -9.74
N PRO A 424 25.34 -9.35 -9.44
CA PRO A 424 26.44 -9.62 -8.52
C PRO A 424 25.94 -9.73 -7.09
N GLN A 425 26.72 -10.38 -6.22
CA GLN A 425 26.47 -10.41 -4.79
C GLN A 425 26.45 -8.97 -4.22
N PRO A 426 25.34 -8.51 -3.60
CA PRO A 426 25.29 -7.20 -2.96
C PRO A 426 26.34 -7.09 -1.85
N VAL A 427 27.04 -5.96 -1.81
CA VAL A 427 28.01 -5.65 -0.75
C VAL A 427 27.25 -5.06 0.43
N VAL A 428 27.43 -5.66 1.60
CA VAL A 428 26.86 -5.21 2.88
C VAL A 428 28.02 -4.99 3.84
N SER A 429 28.34 -3.73 4.12
CA SER A 429 29.54 -3.38 4.91
C SER A 429 29.21 -2.88 6.31
N THR A 430 27.96 -2.51 6.59
CA THR A 430 27.56 -1.89 7.86
C THR A 430 26.32 -2.56 8.43
N PRO A 431 26.22 -2.70 9.76
CA PRO A 431 24.96 -3.04 10.39
C PRO A 431 23.88 -2.02 10.00
N SER A 432 22.65 -2.51 9.89
CA SER A 432 21.50 -1.69 9.53
C SER A 432 20.29 -2.05 10.38
N VAL A 433 19.51 -1.04 10.75
CA VAL A 433 18.25 -1.17 11.47
C VAL A 433 17.15 -0.52 10.66
N MET A 434 16.05 -1.24 10.48
CA MET A 434 14.81 -0.71 9.91
C MET A 434 13.76 -0.67 11.02
N VAL A 435 13.05 0.45 11.15
CA VAL A 435 11.92 0.64 12.07
C VAL A 435 10.68 0.97 11.24
N ASN A 436 9.63 0.15 11.33
CA ASN A 436 8.39 0.39 10.60
C ASN A 436 7.55 1.48 11.27
N LEU A 437 7.07 2.44 10.49
CA LEU A 437 6.13 3.46 10.94
C LEU A 437 4.70 2.95 10.74
N ILE A 438 3.99 2.69 11.84
CA ILE A 438 2.65 2.10 11.86
C ILE A 438 1.68 3.09 12.53
N GLY A 439 0.67 3.53 11.79
CA GLY A 439 -0.36 4.45 12.27
C GLY A 439 0.16 5.76 12.86
N THR A 440 1.40 6.12 12.57
CA THR A 440 2.11 7.25 13.17
C THR A 440 2.31 8.32 12.11
N ALA A 441 1.87 9.54 12.38
CA ALA A 441 2.07 10.66 11.47
C ALA A 441 3.57 10.94 11.27
N VAL A 442 3.94 11.41 10.08
CA VAL A 442 5.31 11.84 9.81
C VAL A 442 5.71 12.94 10.80
N ASN A 443 6.88 12.80 11.41
CA ASN A 443 7.50 13.82 12.24
C ASN A 443 8.85 14.21 11.63
N GLU A 444 8.91 15.42 11.08
CA GLU A 444 10.13 15.95 10.44
C GLU A 444 11.33 16.03 11.39
N GLN A 445 11.10 16.04 12.72
CA GLN A 445 12.19 16.05 13.70
C GLN A 445 13.04 14.77 13.66
N TRP A 446 12.54 13.65 13.13
CA TRP A 446 13.36 12.46 12.93
C TRP A 446 14.58 12.74 12.03
N LEU A 447 14.44 13.68 11.08
CA LEU A 447 15.50 14.10 10.16
C LEU A 447 16.59 14.95 10.85
N SER A 448 16.39 15.35 12.11
CA SER A 448 17.45 16.00 12.90
C SER A 448 18.56 15.02 13.30
N LEU A 449 18.29 13.71 13.22
CA LEU A 449 19.26 12.66 13.50
C LEU A 449 19.94 12.25 12.19
N PRO A 450 21.26 12.45 12.04
CA PRO A 450 21.94 12.34 10.74
C PRO A 450 21.98 10.92 10.16
N LEU A 451 21.79 9.90 11.01
CA LEU A 451 21.75 8.49 10.58
C LEU A 451 20.35 8.03 10.17
N VAL A 452 19.32 8.87 10.28
CA VAL A 452 17.93 8.50 9.95
C VAL A 452 17.65 8.77 8.48
N HIS A 453 17.31 7.71 7.75
CA HIS A 453 16.75 7.76 6.41
C HIS A 453 15.25 7.49 6.46
N LEU A 454 14.45 8.54 6.29
CA LEU A 454 12.99 8.44 6.22
C LEU A 454 12.54 7.96 4.84
N HIS A 455 11.74 6.90 4.83
CA HIS A 455 10.99 6.42 3.66
C HIS A 455 9.50 6.56 3.95
N TRP A 456 8.89 7.62 3.42
CA TRP A 456 7.48 7.93 3.65
C TRP A 456 6.62 7.48 2.47
N TYR A 457 5.50 6.78 2.76
CA TYR A 457 4.67 6.16 1.72
C TYR A 457 3.53 7.06 1.23
N GLU A 458 3.36 8.24 1.84
CA GLU A 458 2.28 9.19 1.53
C GLU A 458 0.87 8.59 1.69
N LYS A 459 0.73 7.65 2.63
CA LYS A 459 -0.54 7.04 2.97
C LYS A 459 -1.31 7.87 3.99
N GLU A 460 -2.64 7.82 3.90
CA GLU A 460 -3.49 8.26 5.00
C GLU A 460 -3.15 7.47 6.26
N VAL A 461 -2.82 8.20 7.32
CA VAL A 461 -2.41 7.65 8.61
C VAL A 461 -3.62 7.06 9.32
N ARG A 462 -3.60 5.75 9.57
CA ARG A 462 -4.65 5.02 10.29
C ARG A 462 -4.03 4.03 11.28
N PRO A 463 -4.67 3.75 12.43
CA PRO A 463 -4.19 2.74 13.37
C PRO A 463 -3.90 1.41 12.68
N GLY A 464 -2.73 0.83 12.96
CA GLY A 464 -2.29 -0.45 12.38
C GLY A 464 -1.87 -0.41 10.91
N ARG A 465 -1.93 0.75 10.23
CA ARG A 465 -1.50 0.88 8.82
C ARG A 465 -0.01 1.23 8.74
N LYS A 466 0.76 0.49 7.94
CA LYS A 466 2.13 0.87 7.57
C LYS A 466 2.08 2.13 6.70
N VAL A 467 2.79 3.18 7.13
CA VAL A 467 2.81 4.51 6.48
C VAL A 467 4.21 4.96 6.07
N GLY A 468 5.23 4.23 6.51
CA GLY A 468 6.62 4.49 6.18
C GLY A 468 7.55 3.53 6.91
N HIS A 469 8.85 3.74 6.76
CA HIS A 469 9.87 3.16 7.61
C HIS A 469 11.05 4.12 7.77
N LEU A 470 11.85 3.89 8.81
CA LEU A 470 13.12 4.57 9.05
C LEU A 470 14.25 3.54 8.90
N ASN A 471 15.21 3.82 8.03
CA ASN A 471 16.46 3.06 7.99
C ASN A 471 17.56 3.82 8.73
N LEU A 472 18.39 3.10 9.46
CA LEU A 472 19.61 3.60 10.08
C LEU A 472 20.74 2.63 9.76
N ASN A 473 21.87 3.12 9.26
CA ASN A 473 23.05 2.31 9.00
C ASN A 473 24.32 3.12 9.29
N ASP A 474 25.30 2.47 9.92
CA ASP A 474 26.61 3.07 10.21
C ASP A 474 27.62 1.94 10.46
N PRO A 475 28.92 2.08 10.09
CA PRO A 475 29.94 1.09 10.43
C PRO A 475 30.09 0.86 11.95
N SER A 476 29.76 1.86 12.76
CA SER A 476 29.82 1.82 14.22
C SER A 476 28.46 1.41 14.80
N ALA A 477 28.40 0.16 15.30
CA ALA A 477 27.22 -0.31 16.04
C ALA A 477 26.96 0.55 17.30
N ALA A 478 27.99 1.16 17.89
CA ALA A 478 27.84 2.07 19.01
C ALA A 478 27.08 3.35 18.61
N ASP A 479 27.43 3.94 17.46
CA ASP A 479 26.78 5.16 16.96
C ASP A 479 25.35 4.88 16.51
N LEU A 480 25.08 3.70 15.92
CA LEU A 480 23.70 3.25 15.67
C LEU A 480 22.88 3.12 16.95
N ARG A 481 23.43 2.51 18.01
CA ARG A 481 22.72 2.40 19.30
C ARG A 481 22.43 3.78 19.87
N GLN A 482 23.38 4.71 19.79
CA GLN A 482 23.19 6.09 20.23
C GLN A 482 22.11 6.80 19.40
N ALA A 483 22.08 6.61 18.07
CA ALA A 483 21.04 7.17 17.22
C ALA A 483 19.66 6.60 17.53
N LEU A 484 19.54 5.29 17.81
CA LEU A 484 18.28 4.67 18.26
C LEU A 484 17.83 5.23 19.62
N GLN A 485 18.75 5.51 20.54
CA GLN A 485 18.44 6.15 21.82
C GLN A 485 17.97 7.60 21.64
N ALA A 486 18.56 8.34 20.70
CA ALA A 486 18.15 9.69 20.36
C ALA A 486 16.80 9.73 19.60
N LEU A 487 16.50 8.69 18.82
CA LEU A 487 15.23 8.53 18.09
C LEU A 487 14.06 8.16 19.02
N ALA A 488 14.33 7.37 20.05
CA ALA A 488 13.34 6.91 21.03
C ALA A 488 12.38 8.01 21.54
N PRO A 489 12.82 9.18 22.06
CA PRO A 489 11.91 10.22 22.53
C PRO A 489 11.12 10.92 21.42
N LEU A 490 11.49 10.76 20.15
CA LEU A 490 10.81 11.37 19.00
C LEU A 490 9.70 10.48 18.42
N LEU A 491 9.58 9.23 18.91
CA LEU A 491 8.57 8.26 18.49
C LEU A 491 7.56 7.99 19.62
N PRO A 492 6.31 7.60 19.27
CA PRO A 492 5.33 7.18 20.26
C PRO A 492 5.81 6.05 21.18
N GLY A 493 5.21 5.93 22.37
CA GLY A 493 5.64 4.97 23.40
C GLY A 493 5.63 3.49 22.97
N GLU A 494 4.80 3.12 22.00
CA GLU A 494 4.71 1.78 21.44
C GLU A 494 5.95 1.34 20.62
N TYR A 495 6.86 2.25 20.31
CA TYR A 495 8.11 1.94 19.58
C TYR A 495 9.27 1.57 20.51
N GLN A 496 9.14 1.84 21.81
CA GLN A 496 10.26 1.73 22.75
C GLN A 496 10.76 0.29 22.88
N SER A 497 9.86 -0.70 22.89
CA SER A 497 10.20 -2.13 22.91
C SER A 497 11.01 -2.54 21.69
N GLY A 498 10.56 -2.16 20.50
CA GLY A 498 11.25 -2.45 19.24
C GLY A 498 12.62 -1.79 19.13
N LEU A 499 12.75 -0.54 19.58
CA LEU A 499 14.03 0.16 19.61
C LEU A 499 15.01 -0.44 20.62
N ALA A 500 14.52 -0.81 21.82
CA ALA A 500 15.34 -1.48 22.83
C ALA A 500 15.82 -2.87 22.35
N TRP A 501 14.93 -3.63 21.71
CA TRP A 501 15.27 -4.90 21.08
C TRP A 501 16.33 -4.73 19.98
N ALA A 502 16.19 -3.73 19.12
CA ALA A 502 17.16 -3.46 18.07
C ALA A 502 18.53 -3.09 18.65
N GLN A 503 18.58 -2.27 19.71
CA GLN A 503 19.81 -1.96 20.43
C GLN A 503 20.49 -3.19 21.02
N GLN A 504 19.71 -4.16 21.53
CA GLN A 504 20.25 -5.42 22.05
C GLN A 504 20.82 -6.30 20.92
N LYS A 505 20.23 -6.29 19.72
CA LYS A 505 20.75 -7.04 18.57
C LYS A 505 22.01 -6.44 17.96
N LEU A 506 22.25 -5.14 18.18
CA LEU A 506 23.48 -4.45 17.78
C LEU A 506 24.62 -4.59 18.81
N ALA A 507 24.33 -5.09 20.02
CA ALA A 507 25.30 -5.29 21.09
C ALA A 507 26.03 -6.63 20.92
#